data_AF-U9U9E5-F1
#
_entry.id   AF-U9U9E5-F1
#
_cell.length_a   1.000
_cell.length_b   1.000
_cell.length_c   1.000
_cell.angle_alpha   90.00
_cell.angle_beta   90.00
_cell.angle_gamma   90.00
#
_symmetry.space_group_name_H-M   'P 1'
#
loop_
_entity.id
_entity.type
_entity.pdbx_description
1 polymer ?
#
loop_
_entity_poly.entity_id
_entity_poly.type
_entity_poly.pdbx_seq_one_letter_code
_entity_poly.pdbx_strand_id
1 'polypeptide(L)'
;RRWQSWFPEVIHYYADVDKTRREVERFIKNGEWDTKEFTEMREKLLKELQINHNPIDNEVILKKLEELDDKKLDNLPLEKLEKSYYEKLDKLEKSEKLGKLEKLEKLLKEMCAK
;
A
#
# COMPACT_ATOMS: atom_id res chain seq x y z
N ARG A 1 49.93 37.44 17.03
CA ARG A 1 50.05 36.91 15.65
C ARG A 1 49.73 35.42 15.71
N ARG A 2 48.70 34.96 14.96
CA ARG A 2 48.39 33.54 14.86
C ARG A 2 49.57 32.83 14.17
N TRP A 3 50.06 31.75 14.75
CA TRP A 3 51.07 30.91 14.09
C TRP A 3 50.36 30.15 12.96
N GLN A 4 50.63 30.54 11.71
CA GLN A 4 50.00 29.97 10.50
C GLN A 4 50.11 28.44 10.43
N SER A 5 51.15 27.86 11.04
CA SER A 5 51.36 26.40 11.10
C SER A 5 50.33 25.66 11.95
N TRP A 6 49.75 26.31 12.97
CA TRP A 6 48.78 25.70 13.87
C TRP A 6 47.32 25.85 13.39
N PHE A 7 47.09 26.74 12.43
CA PHE A 7 45.78 26.98 11.82
C PHE A 7 45.97 27.26 10.33
N PRO A 8 46.09 26.21 9.50
CA PRO A 8 46.14 26.39 8.06
C PRO A 8 44.86 27.05 7.56
N GLU A 9 45.01 27.86 6.51
CA GLU A 9 43.91 28.62 5.89
C GLU A 9 42.86 27.71 5.23
N VAL A 10 43.26 26.49 4.87
CA VAL A 10 42.41 25.44 4.31
C VAL A 10 42.60 24.17 5.14
N ILE A 11 41.51 23.67 5.72
CA ILE A 11 41.48 22.38 6.43
C ILE A 11 40.87 21.36 5.46
N HIS A 12 41.70 20.47 4.92
CA HIS A 12 41.23 19.35 4.11
C HIS A 12 40.63 18.29 5.03
N TYR A 13 39.30 18.32 5.19
CA TYR A 13 38.60 17.21 5.82
C TYR A 13 38.52 16.05 4.84
N TYR A 14 39.30 15.01 5.10
CA TYR A 14 39.14 13.73 4.42
C TYR A 14 37.91 13.03 5.01
N ALA A 15 36.75 13.32 4.45
CA ALA A 15 35.55 12.54 4.70
C ALA A 15 35.65 11.26 3.86
N ASP A 16 35.90 10.14 4.53
CA ASP A 16 35.92 8.83 3.91
C ASP A 16 34.48 8.48 3.46
N VAL A 17 34.29 8.44 2.14
CA VAL A 17 32.99 8.18 1.49
C VAL A 17 32.41 6.84 1.92
N ASP A 18 33.25 5.83 2.21
CA ASP A 18 32.78 4.52 2.64
C ASP A 18 32.36 4.49 4.10
N LYS A 19 32.94 5.36 4.94
CA LYS A 19 32.48 5.55 6.32
C LYS A 19 31.17 6.31 6.37
N THR A 20 31.04 7.38 5.58
CA THR A 20 29.80 8.17 5.53
C THR A 20 28.65 7.33 4.98
N ARG A 21 28.88 6.52 3.93
CA ARG A 21 27.87 5.57 3.41
C ARG A 21 27.35 4.62 4.50
N ARG A 22 28.26 3.95 5.23
CA ARG A 22 27.89 3.03 6.31
C ARG A 22 27.09 3.68 7.43
N GLU A 23 27.42 4.92 7.79
CA GLU A 23 26.72 5.61 8.88
C GLU A 23 25.32 6.06 8.45
N VAL A 24 25.16 6.53 7.20
CA VAL A 24 23.85 6.86 6.63
C VAL A 24 22.94 5.63 6.57
N GLU A 25 23.46 4.49 6.11
CA GLU A 25 22.72 3.22 6.11
C GLU A 25 22.28 2.80 7.52
N ARG A 26 23.13 3.03 8.54
CA ARG A 26 22.78 2.78 9.94
C ARG A 26 21.63 3.67 10.40
N PHE A 27 21.67 4.97 10.10
CA PHE A 27 20.59 5.90 10.45
C PHE A 27 19.26 5.54 9.78
N ILE A 28 19.31 5.12 8.51
CA ILE A 28 18.13 4.63 7.79
C ILE A 28 17.55 3.42 8.50
N LYS A 29 18.38 2.43 8.84
CA LYS A 29 17.95 1.21 9.54
C LYS A 29 17.37 1.49 10.93
N ASN A 30 17.87 2.51 11.61
CA ASN A 30 17.37 2.92 12.92
C ASN A 30 16.11 3.79 12.86
N GLY A 31 15.66 4.19 11.66
CA GLY A 31 14.51 5.10 11.49
C GLY A 31 14.76 6.55 11.89
N GLU A 32 16.01 6.91 12.20
CA GLU A 32 16.43 8.28 12.58
C GLU A 32 16.66 9.17 11.35
N TRP A 33 16.72 8.57 10.16
CA TRP A 33 17.01 9.27 8.92
C TRP A 33 15.83 10.11 8.40
N ASP A 34 14.58 9.81 8.74
CA ASP A 34 13.40 10.43 8.13
C ASP A 34 12.78 11.54 9.01
N THR A 35 13.52 12.65 9.19
CA THR A 35 12.95 13.91 9.68
C THR A 35 12.40 14.74 8.51
N LYS A 36 11.30 15.48 8.78
CA LYS A 36 10.60 16.33 7.79
C LYS A 36 11.42 17.52 7.30
N GLU A 37 12.62 17.72 7.83
CA GLU A 37 13.49 18.85 7.51
C GLU A 37 14.58 18.41 6.52
N PHE A 38 14.87 19.28 5.55
CA PHE A 38 15.97 19.13 4.60
C PHE A 38 15.85 17.94 3.62
N THR A 39 14.63 17.57 3.22
CA THR A 39 14.36 16.49 2.25
C THR A 39 15.20 16.62 0.97
N GLU A 40 15.26 17.81 0.36
CA GLU A 40 16.02 18.05 -0.87
C GLU A 40 17.54 17.81 -0.71
N MET A 41 18.11 18.24 0.41
CA MET A 41 19.55 18.02 0.68
C MET A 41 19.85 16.56 0.94
N ARG A 42 18.93 15.82 1.55
CA ARG A 42 19.07 14.39 1.81
C ARG A 42 18.98 13.57 0.54
N GLU A 43 18.02 13.86 -0.33
CA GLU A 43 17.93 13.21 -1.64
C GLU A 43 19.22 13.44 -2.46
N LYS A 44 19.74 14.67 -2.44
CA LYS A 44 21.01 14.99 -3.09
C LYS A 44 22.16 14.18 -2.47
N LEU A 45 22.23 14.09 -1.14
CA LEU A 45 23.27 13.33 -0.45
C LEU A 45 23.19 11.82 -0.74
N LEU A 46 22.01 11.23 -0.75
CA LEU A 46 21.81 9.81 -1.09
C LEU A 46 22.27 9.52 -2.52
N LYS A 47 22.00 10.44 -3.45
CA LYS A 47 22.44 10.35 -4.85
C LYS A 47 23.97 10.41 -4.98
N GLU A 48 24.62 11.33 -4.26
CA GLU A 48 26.09 11.43 -4.23
C GLU A 48 26.75 10.18 -3.61
N LEU A 49 26.15 9.63 -2.56
CA LEU A 49 26.65 8.41 -1.90
C LEU A 49 26.28 7.11 -2.64
N GLN A 50 25.48 7.20 -3.71
CA GLN A 50 24.94 6.08 -4.49
C GLN A 50 24.13 5.09 -3.62
N ILE A 51 23.43 5.60 -2.62
CA ILE A 51 22.57 4.80 -1.72
C ILE A 51 21.17 4.75 -2.33
N ASN A 52 20.72 3.56 -2.69
CA ASN A 52 19.34 3.33 -3.12
C ASN A 52 18.43 3.25 -1.89
N HIS A 53 17.82 4.37 -1.52
CA HIS A 53 16.82 4.44 -0.46
C HIS A 53 15.49 4.89 -1.06
N ASN A 54 14.45 4.08 -0.91
CA ASN A 54 13.09 4.47 -1.27
C ASN A 54 12.43 5.06 -0.02
N PRO A 55 12.09 6.36 0.02
CA PRO A 55 11.51 7.01 1.20
C PRO A 55 10.08 6.53 1.50
N ILE A 56 9.47 5.77 0.58
CA ILE A 56 8.24 5.05 0.82
C ILE A 56 8.60 3.88 1.74
N ASP A 57 8.61 4.19 3.03
CA ASP A 57 8.78 3.21 4.09
C ASP A 57 7.51 2.35 4.10
N ASN A 58 7.53 1.32 3.26
CA ASN A 58 6.43 0.37 3.10
C ASN A 58 6.01 -0.18 4.47
N GLU A 59 6.91 -0.25 5.45
CA GLU A 59 6.63 -0.70 6.81
C GLU A 59 5.67 0.23 7.57
N VAL A 60 5.81 1.55 7.42
CA VAL A 60 4.91 2.55 8.03
C VAL A 60 3.56 2.59 7.34
N ILE A 61 3.54 2.41 6.01
CA ILE A 61 2.30 2.29 5.23
C ILE A 61 1.57 1.00 5.59
N LEU A 62 2.29 -0.12 5.74
CA LEU A 62 1.73 -1.41 6.15
C LEU A 62 1.11 -1.34 7.55
N LYS A 63 1.80 -0.76 8.53
CA LYS A 63 1.24 -0.55 9.89
C LYS A 63 -0.02 0.33 9.87
N LYS A 64 0.00 1.42 9.09
CA LYS A 64 -1.18 2.28 8.93
C LYS A 64 -2.34 1.59 8.23
N LEU A 65 -2.07 0.68 7.28
CA LEU A 65 -3.09 -0.12 6.61
C LEU A 65 -3.68 -1.17 7.57
N GLU A 66 -2.84 -1.85 8.35
CA GLU A 66 -3.24 -2.81 9.39
C GLU A 66 -4.15 -2.14 10.44
N GLU A 67 -3.78 -0.94 10.92
CA GLU A 67 -4.61 -0.15 11.84
C GLU A 67 -5.94 0.34 11.24
N LEU A 68 -6.05 0.44 9.92
CA LEU A 68 -7.30 0.82 9.22
C LEU A 68 -8.22 -0.38 8.98
N ASP A 69 -7.67 -1.57 8.80
CA ASP A 69 -8.44 -2.82 8.68
C ASP A 69 -9.11 -3.17 10.01
N ASP A 70 -8.42 -3.02 11.15
CA ASP A 70 -8.99 -3.30 12.48
C ASP A 70 -10.13 -2.35 12.87
N LYS A 71 -10.12 -1.10 12.39
CA LYS A 71 -11.12 -0.07 12.77
C LYS A 71 -12.36 -0.04 11.87
N LYS A 72 -12.33 -0.69 10.70
CA LYS A 72 -13.44 -0.67 9.73
C LYS A 72 -14.36 -1.89 9.81
N LEU A 73 -13.95 -2.98 10.44
CA LEU A 73 -14.71 -4.23 10.43
C LEU A 73 -16.01 -4.16 11.24
N ASP A 74 -16.06 -3.32 12.27
CA ASP A 74 -17.21 -3.25 13.18
C ASP A 74 -18.37 -2.39 12.65
N ASN A 75 -18.18 -1.54 11.61
CA ASN A 75 -19.12 -0.45 11.31
C ASN A 75 -19.40 -0.17 9.82
N LEU A 76 -19.38 -1.16 8.91
CA LEU A 76 -19.91 -0.99 7.55
C LEU A 76 -21.01 -2.01 7.20
N PRO A 77 -21.99 -1.66 6.34
CA PRO A 77 -23.26 -2.35 6.12
C PRO A 77 -23.11 -3.61 5.26
N LEU A 78 -22.09 -4.43 5.56
CA LEU A 78 -21.79 -5.67 4.86
C LEU A 78 -22.95 -6.67 5.02
N GLU A 79 -23.51 -6.77 6.23
CA GLU A 79 -24.70 -7.59 6.47
C GLU A 79 -25.91 -7.15 5.63
N LYS A 80 -26.07 -5.84 5.41
CA LYS A 80 -27.19 -5.30 4.61
C LYS A 80 -27.02 -5.64 3.14
N LEU A 81 -25.78 -5.55 2.63
CA LEU A 81 -25.43 -5.90 1.26
C LEU A 81 -25.56 -7.41 1.04
N GLU A 82 -25.12 -8.20 2.01
CA GLU A 82 -25.17 -9.66 1.98
C GLU A 82 -26.62 -10.18 1.99
N LYS A 83 -27.47 -9.64 2.88
CA LYS A 83 -28.92 -9.92 2.90
C LYS A 83 -29.58 -9.56 1.57
N SER A 84 -29.25 -8.40 1.01
CA SER A 84 -29.73 -7.95 -0.32
C SER A 84 -29.30 -8.90 -1.45
N TYR A 85 -28.09 -9.46 -1.37
CA TYR A 85 -27.56 -10.38 -2.37
C TYR A 85 -28.31 -11.72 -2.35
N TYR A 86 -28.48 -12.33 -1.18
CA TYR A 86 -29.23 -13.59 -1.04
C TYR A 86 -30.69 -13.46 -1.50
N GLU A 87 -31.33 -12.32 -1.20
CA GLU A 87 -32.72 -12.09 -1.61
C GLU A 87 -32.87 -11.93 -3.13
N LYS A 88 -31.85 -11.41 -3.82
CA LYS A 88 -31.81 -11.35 -5.29
C LYS A 88 -31.60 -12.73 -5.91
N LEU A 89 -30.74 -13.55 -5.31
CA LEU A 89 -30.47 -14.91 -5.80
C LEU A 89 -31.74 -15.78 -5.76
N ASP A 90 -32.50 -15.73 -4.67
CA ASP A 90 -33.73 -16.50 -4.51
C ASP A 90 -34.83 -16.07 -5.52
N LYS A 91 -34.90 -14.77 -5.84
CA LYS A 91 -35.81 -14.26 -6.89
C LYS A 91 -35.44 -14.75 -8.29
N LEU A 92 -34.15 -14.87 -8.58
CA LEU A 92 -33.63 -15.31 -9.88
C LEU A 92 -33.84 -16.82 -10.10
N GLU A 93 -33.65 -17.62 -9.05
CA GLU A 93 -33.90 -19.06 -9.12
C GLU A 93 -35.39 -19.37 -9.36
N LYS A 94 -36.30 -18.61 -8.73
CA LYS A 94 -37.76 -18.74 -8.91
C LYS A 94 -38.20 -18.43 -10.34
N SER A 95 -37.66 -17.38 -10.97
CA SER A 95 -38.02 -17.01 -12.33
C SER A 95 -37.52 -18.01 -13.37
N GLU A 96 -36.33 -18.60 -13.16
CA GLU A 96 -35.80 -19.63 -14.04
C GLU A 96 -36.65 -20.91 -13.99
N LYS A 97 -37.09 -21.34 -12.80
CA LYS A 97 -37.99 -22.49 -12.63
C LYS A 97 -39.31 -22.29 -13.36
N LEU A 98 -39.92 -21.10 -13.24
CA LEU A 98 -41.15 -20.73 -13.96
C LEU A 98 -40.97 -20.82 -15.48
N GLY A 99 -39.87 -20.26 -16.02
CA GLY A 99 -39.61 -20.30 -17.45
C GLY A 99 -39.38 -21.72 -18.00
N LYS A 100 -38.85 -22.64 -17.19
CA LYS A 100 -38.75 -24.07 -17.57
C LYS A 100 -40.12 -24.75 -17.61
N LEU A 101 -41.00 -24.41 -16.66
CA LEU A 101 -42.34 -24.98 -16.53
C LEU A 101 -43.25 -24.58 -17.71
N GLU A 102 -43.21 -23.30 -18.09
CA GLU A 102 -43.98 -22.78 -19.24
C GLU A 102 -43.56 -23.42 -20.56
N LYS A 103 -42.25 -23.67 -20.75
CA LYS A 103 -41.73 -24.42 -21.91
C LYS A 103 -42.26 -25.86 -21.95
N LEU A 104 -42.31 -26.54 -20.81
CA LEU A 104 -42.85 -27.90 -20.72
C LEU A 104 -44.36 -27.92 -21.03
N GLU A 105 -45.12 -26.96 -20.50
CA GLU A 105 -46.55 -26.85 -20.77
C GLU A 105 -46.85 -26.66 -22.27
N LYS A 106 -46.05 -25.83 -22.95
CA LYS A 106 -46.17 -25.62 -24.40
C LYS A 106 -45.92 -26.91 -25.19
N LEU A 107 -44.88 -27.66 -24.85
CA LEU A 107 -44.59 -28.96 -25.48
C LEU A 107 -45.71 -29.98 -25.24
N LEU A 108 -46.29 -29.99 -24.03
CA LEU A 108 -47.40 -30.87 -23.67
C LEU A 108 -48.65 -30.57 -24.51
N LYS A 109 -48.97 -29.28 -24.72
CA LYS A 109 -50.07 -28.85 -25.60
C LYS A 109 -49.84 -29.26 -27.06
N GLU A 110 -48.61 -29.12 -27.57
CA GLU A 110 -48.26 -29.55 -28.93
C GLU A 110 -48.34 -31.07 -29.13
N MET A 111 -48.01 -31.86 -28.10
CA MET A 111 -48.19 -33.31 -28.14
C MET A 111 -49.67 -33.72 -28.10
N CYS A 112 -50.49 -33.06 -27.29
CA CYS A 112 -51.92 -33.38 -27.19
C CYS A 112 -52.76 -32.90 -28.39
N ALA A 113 -52.23 -32.00 -29.22
CA ALA A 113 -52.90 -31.50 -30.42
C ALA A 113 -52.57 -32.28 -31.71
N LYS A 114 -51.67 -33.27 -31.64
CA LYS A 114 -51.37 -34.24 -32.71
C LYS A 114 -52.13 -35.54 -32.49
#